data_AF-A0A6M8NRV2-F1
#
_entry.id   AF-A0A6M8NRV2-F1
#
_cell.length_a   1.000
_cell.length_b   1.000
_cell.length_c   1.000
_cell.angle_alpha   90.00
_cell.angle_beta   90.00
_cell.angle_gamma   90.00
#
_symmetry.space_group_name_H-M   'P 1'
#
loop_
_entity.id
_entity.type
_entity.pdbx_description
1 polymer ?
#
loop_
_entity_poly.entity_id
_entity_poly.type
_entity_poly.pdbx_seq_one_letter_code
_entity_poly.pdbx_strand_id
1 'polypeptide(L)'
;MENNMEKKIDTIIANTEEIKQKMLKKDEKIIKIEAEKEELQKEEEMRKEKLREAQKSFKKIGCNVKEEVADRFEELAHRLNYPNISAMCRTYMMLLLENEEYQKTFVEFSTVLKSEGGEA
;
A
#
# COMPACT_ATOMS: atom_id res chain seq x y z
N MET A 1 -37.82 3.81 57.95
CA MET A 1 -36.85 3.00 57.17
C MET A 1 -37.15 3.01 55.67
N GLU A 2 -38.39 3.28 55.24
CA GLU A 2 -38.80 3.36 53.82
C GLU A 2 -38.00 4.38 52.98
N ASN A 3 -37.75 5.58 53.51
CA ASN A 3 -37.00 6.66 52.84
C ASN A 3 -35.56 6.28 52.37
N ASN A 4 -34.95 5.24 52.94
CA ASN A 4 -33.61 4.78 52.54
C ASN A 4 -33.68 3.73 51.41
N MET A 5 -34.80 3.03 51.29
CA MET A 5 -35.01 2.04 50.25
C MET A 5 -35.39 2.71 48.93
N GLU A 6 -36.25 3.73 48.97
CA GLU A 6 -36.62 4.54 47.80
C GLU A 6 -35.40 5.21 47.16
N LYS A 7 -34.55 5.88 47.96
CA LYS A 7 -33.31 6.48 47.44
C LYS A 7 -32.36 5.48 46.78
N LYS A 8 -32.30 4.25 47.29
CA LYS A 8 -31.48 3.18 46.69
C LYS A 8 -32.08 2.71 45.37
N ILE A 9 -33.41 2.58 45.30
CA ILE A 9 -34.12 2.22 44.06
C ILE A 9 -33.90 3.31 43.00
N ASP A 10 -34.05 4.58 43.35
CA ASP A 10 -33.81 5.70 42.42
C ASP A 10 -32.36 5.72 41.91
N THR A 11 -31.39 5.45 42.78
CA THR A 11 -29.98 5.35 42.40
C THR A 11 -29.72 4.18 41.45
N ILE A 12 -30.36 3.02 41.69
CA ILE A 12 -30.26 1.86 40.81
C ILE A 12 -30.86 2.16 39.44
N ILE A 13 -32.01 2.84 39.38
CA ILE A 13 -32.64 3.24 38.12
C ILE A 13 -31.74 4.21 37.35
N ALA A 14 -31.20 5.23 38.01
CA ALA A 14 -30.29 6.20 37.40
C ALA A 14 -29.03 5.53 36.83
N ASN A 15 -28.40 4.64 37.62
CA ASN A 15 -27.22 3.89 37.17
C ASN A 15 -27.55 2.95 36.01
N THR A 16 -28.72 2.30 36.02
CA THR A 16 -29.16 1.41 34.95
C THR A 16 -29.37 2.18 33.65
N GLU A 17 -29.97 3.38 33.72
CA GLU A 17 -30.15 4.23 32.56
C GLU A 17 -28.80 4.73 32.02
N GLU A 18 -27.88 5.13 32.90
CA GLU A 18 -26.54 5.53 32.49
C GLU A 18 -25.76 4.39 31.81
N ILE A 19 -25.90 3.16 32.32
CA ILE A 19 -25.31 1.97 31.70
C ILE A 19 -25.91 1.71 30.32
N LYS A 20 -27.24 1.81 30.17
CA LYS A 20 -27.90 1.65 28.86
C LYS A 20 -27.40 2.67 27.84
N GLN A 21 -27.31 3.94 28.23
CA GLN A 21 -26.80 5.00 27.35
C GLN A 21 -25.34 4.77 26.95
N LYS A 22 -24.50 4.26 27.88
CA LYS A 22 -23.12 3.88 27.57
C LYS A 22 -23.02 2.68 26.63
N MET A 23 -23.93 1.71 26.74
CA MET A 23 -23.97 0.57 25.82
C MET A 23 -24.36 1.01 24.40
N LEU A 24 -25.42 1.81 24.25
CA LEU A 24 -25.83 2.33 22.95
C LEU A 24 -24.69 3.08 22.22
N LYS A 25 -23.98 3.95 22.95
CA LYS A 25 -22.80 4.67 22.40
C LYS A 25 -21.64 3.74 22.04
N LYS A 26 -21.50 2.59 22.68
CA LYS A 26 -20.49 1.59 22.32
C LYS A 26 -20.90 0.84 21.06
N ASP A 27 -22.17 0.47 20.93
CA ASP A 27 -22.68 -0.22 19.75
C ASP A 27 -22.53 0.65 18.50
N GLU A 28 -22.85 1.95 18.59
CA GLU A 28 -22.62 2.92 17.50
C GLU A 28 -21.15 3.01 17.08
N LYS A 29 -20.23 2.97 18.05
CA LYS A 29 -18.78 2.99 17.77
C LYS A 29 -18.31 1.70 17.11
N ILE A 30 -18.83 0.56 17.52
CA ILE A 30 -18.50 -0.75 16.93
C ILE A 30 -18.91 -0.76 15.46
N ILE A 31 -20.15 -0.36 15.16
CA ILE A 31 -20.66 -0.28 13.78
C ILE A 31 -19.77 0.63 12.92
N LYS A 32 -19.36 1.79 13.46
CA LYS A 32 -18.49 2.72 12.73
C LYS A 32 -17.11 2.12 12.44
N ILE A 33 -16.50 1.46 13.42
CA ILE A 33 -15.18 0.82 13.25
C ILE A 33 -15.27 -0.34 12.26
N GLU A 34 -16.35 -1.10 12.28
CA GLU A 34 -16.57 -2.18 11.30
C GLU A 34 -16.68 -1.65 9.88
N ALA A 35 -17.40 -0.54 9.68
CA ALA A 35 -17.49 0.12 8.38
C ALA A 35 -16.12 0.64 7.89
N GLU A 36 -15.36 1.33 8.76
CA GLU A 36 -14.01 1.81 8.44
C GLU A 36 -13.06 0.65 8.09
N LYS A 37 -13.17 -0.47 8.80
CA LYS A 37 -12.38 -1.67 8.53
C LYS A 37 -12.71 -2.27 7.16
N GLU A 38 -13.98 -2.33 6.79
CA GLU A 38 -14.40 -2.87 5.49
C GLU A 38 -13.93 -1.97 4.34
N GLU A 39 -13.97 -0.65 4.53
CA GLU A 39 -13.47 0.32 3.55
C GLU A 39 -11.96 0.20 3.34
N LEU A 40 -11.19 0.11 4.43
CA LEU A 40 -9.74 -0.12 4.36
C LEU A 40 -9.40 -1.46 3.69
N GLN A 41 -10.18 -2.52 3.92
CA GLN A 41 -10.00 -3.79 3.24
C GLN A 41 -10.21 -3.67 1.73
N LYS A 42 -11.25 -2.94 1.29
CA LYS A 42 -11.50 -2.67 -0.14
C LYS A 42 -10.37 -1.86 -0.77
N GLU A 43 -9.86 -0.84 -0.08
CA GLU A 43 -8.71 -0.07 -0.55
C GLU A 43 -7.44 -0.93 -0.67
N GLU A 44 -7.19 -1.82 0.30
CA GLU A 44 -6.05 -2.74 0.26
C GLU A 44 -6.16 -3.72 -0.91
N GLU A 45 -7.35 -4.28 -1.16
CA GLU A 45 -7.60 -5.16 -2.30
C GLU A 45 -7.40 -4.44 -3.63
N MET A 46 -7.94 -3.22 -3.78
CA MET A 46 -7.72 -2.40 -4.96
C MET A 46 -6.23 -2.08 -5.17
N ARG A 47 -5.50 -1.76 -4.10
CA ARG A 47 -4.04 -1.52 -4.18
C ARG A 47 -3.29 -2.77 -4.60
N LYS A 48 -3.62 -3.94 -4.06
CA LYS A 48 -3.03 -5.23 -4.44
C LYS A 48 -3.31 -5.55 -5.91
N GLU A 49 -4.51 -5.29 -6.40
CA GLU A 49 -4.84 -5.53 -7.80
C GLU A 49 -4.10 -4.59 -8.75
N LYS A 50 -4.04 -3.28 -8.42
CA LYS A 50 -3.21 -2.31 -9.17
C LYS A 50 -1.74 -2.74 -9.22
N LEU A 51 -1.20 -3.23 -8.11
CA LEU A 51 0.16 -3.75 -8.06
C LEU A 51 0.35 -4.98 -8.96
N ARG A 52 -0.61 -5.92 -8.95
CA ARG A 52 -0.58 -7.10 -9.83
C ARG A 52 -0.67 -6.71 -11.30
N GLU A 53 -1.53 -5.77 -11.66
CA GLU A 53 -1.66 -5.26 -13.03
C GLU A 53 -0.38 -4.56 -13.49
N ALA A 54 0.21 -3.71 -12.65
CA ALA A 54 1.50 -3.09 -12.92
C ALA A 54 2.60 -4.17 -13.12
N GLN A 55 2.66 -5.16 -12.23
CA GLN A 55 3.61 -6.28 -12.35
C GLN A 55 3.41 -7.11 -13.63
N LYS A 56 2.16 -7.31 -14.09
CA LYS A 56 1.88 -7.98 -15.39
C LYS A 56 2.44 -7.17 -16.56
N SER A 57 2.34 -5.84 -16.51
CA SER A 57 2.96 -4.95 -17.51
C SER A 57 4.50 -5.01 -17.46
N PHE A 58 5.10 -5.11 -16.27
CA PHE A 58 6.55 -5.26 -16.12
C PHE A 58 7.09 -6.62 -16.54
N LYS A 59 6.32 -7.72 -16.43
CA LYS A 59 6.71 -9.01 -17.02
C LYS A 59 6.90 -8.92 -18.54
N LYS A 60 6.31 -7.92 -19.21
CA LYS A 60 6.51 -7.65 -20.64
C LYS A 60 7.68 -6.70 -20.94
N ILE A 61 8.27 -6.07 -19.93
CA ILE A 61 9.47 -5.23 -20.10
C ILE A 61 10.69 -6.15 -20.00
N GLY A 62 11.10 -6.71 -21.13
CA GLY A 62 12.41 -7.34 -21.27
C GLY A 62 13.48 -6.26 -21.17
N CYS A 63 14.43 -6.41 -20.26
CA CYS A 63 15.65 -5.61 -20.28
C CYS A 63 16.60 -6.26 -21.30
N ASN A 64 16.52 -5.81 -22.56
CA ASN A 64 17.49 -6.19 -23.59
C ASN A 64 18.67 -5.23 -23.51
N VAL A 65 19.77 -5.70 -22.92
CA VAL A 65 21.05 -4.99 -22.90
C VAL A 65 21.82 -5.39 -24.17
N LYS A 66 22.43 -4.42 -24.86
CA LYS A 66 23.30 -4.71 -26.01
C LYS A 66 24.47 -5.60 -25.56
N GLU A 67 24.86 -6.57 -26.40
CA GLU A 67 25.89 -7.56 -26.07
C GLU A 67 27.22 -6.92 -25.63
N GLU A 68 27.59 -5.80 -26.26
CA GLU A 68 28.80 -5.01 -25.97
C GLU A 68 28.89 -4.45 -24.54
N VAL A 69 27.77 -4.35 -23.83
CA VAL A 69 27.71 -3.81 -22.46
C VAL A 69 27.10 -4.79 -21.46
N ALA A 70 26.73 -6.00 -21.90
CA ALA A 70 26.09 -7.01 -21.06
C ALA A 70 26.95 -7.38 -19.84
N ASP A 71 28.25 -7.62 -20.03
CA ASP A 71 29.17 -8.00 -18.95
C ASP A 71 29.27 -6.94 -17.85
N ARG A 72 29.29 -5.65 -18.24
CA ARG A 72 29.34 -4.53 -17.28
C ARG A 72 28.09 -4.43 -16.42
N PHE A 73 26.93 -4.73 -17.00
CA PHE A 73 25.67 -4.73 -16.27
C PHE A 73 25.58 -5.93 -15.30
N GLU A 74 26.19 -7.07 -15.65
CA GLU A 74 26.20 -8.28 -14.79
C GLU A 74 27.15 -8.08 -13.61
N GLU A 75 28.32 -7.48 -13.84
CA GLU A 75 29.22 -7.04 -12.78
C GLU A 75 28.56 -6.05 -11.81
N LEU A 76 27.78 -5.09 -12.35
CA LEU A 76 27.04 -4.13 -11.53
C LEU A 76 25.95 -4.82 -10.70
N ALA A 77 25.21 -5.77 -11.29
CA ALA A 77 24.20 -6.54 -10.58
C ALA A 77 24.80 -7.30 -9.40
N HIS A 78 25.93 -7.99 -9.60
CA HIS A 78 26.64 -8.69 -8.53
C HIS A 78 27.21 -7.74 -7.48
N ARG A 79 27.76 -6.58 -7.86
CA ARG A 79 28.23 -5.55 -6.92
C ARG A 79 27.11 -5.04 -6.02
N LEU A 80 25.91 -4.92 -6.57
CA LEU A 80 24.70 -4.50 -5.85
C LEU A 80 24.00 -5.67 -5.14
N ASN A 81 24.65 -6.84 -5.05
CA ASN A 81 24.16 -8.05 -4.39
C ASN A 81 22.89 -8.64 -5.01
N TYR A 82 22.74 -8.49 -6.33
CA TYR A 82 21.72 -9.18 -7.12
C TYR A 82 22.30 -10.43 -7.82
N PRO A 83 21.48 -11.48 -7.99
CA PRO A 83 21.94 -12.73 -8.61
C PRO A 83 22.12 -12.63 -10.13
N ASN A 84 21.55 -11.61 -10.79
CA ASN A 84 21.75 -11.30 -12.22
C ASN A 84 21.15 -9.93 -12.57
N ILE A 85 21.48 -9.41 -13.76
CA ILE A 85 20.89 -8.16 -14.30
C ILE A 85 19.36 -8.19 -14.26
N SER A 86 18.74 -9.30 -14.64
CA SER A 86 17.28 -9.38 -14.70
C SER A 86 16.63 -9.16 -13.33
N ALA A 87 17.24 -9.65 -12.25
CA ALA A 87 16.79 -9.42 -10.87
C ALA A 87 17.02 -7.97 -10.42
N MET A 88 18.18 -7.40 -10.78
CA MET A 88 18.51 -5.99 -10.53
C MET A 88 17.51 -5.05 -11.23
N CYS A 89 17.29 -5.23 -12.53
CA CYS A 89 16.38 -4.41 -13.33
C CYS A 89 14.93 -4.50 -12.85
N ARG A 90 14.45 -5.70 -12.48
CA ARG A 90 13.11 -5.85 -11.87
C ARG A 90 12.97 -5.07 -10.57
N THR A 91 14.00 -5.09 -9.72
CA THR A 91 13.98 -4.37 -8.45
C THR A 91 14.04 -2.85 -8.65
N TYR A 92 14.89 -2.39 -9.57
CA TYR A 92 14.97 -0.99 -9.95
C TYR A 92 13.66 -0.48 -10.57
N MET A 93 12.98 -1.29 -11.38
CA MET A 93 11.66 -0.99 -11.94
C MET A 93 10.56 -0.94 -10.87
N MET A 94 10.64 -1.76 -9.81
CA MET A 94 9.72 -1.66 -8.68
C MET A 94 9.95 -0.40 -7.85
N LEU A 95 11.20 0.06 -7.70
CA LEU A 95 11.50 1.34 -7.06
C LEU A 95 10.93 2.53 -7.82
N LEU A 96 10.84 2.45 -9.15
CA LEU A 96 10.08 3.43 -9.93
C LEU A 96 8.62 3.44 -9.49
N LEU A 97 7.94 2.29 -9.37
CA LEU A 97 6.52 2.25 -8.97
C LEU A 97 6.21 2.89 -7.62
N GLU A 98 7.15 2.86 -6.67
CA GLU A 98 6.93 3.35 -5.31
C GLU A 98 7.35 4.81 -5.10
N ASN A 99 7.97 5.44 -6.10
CA ASN A 99 8.47 6.81 -5.99
C ASN A 99 8.25 7.62 -7.28
N GLU A 100 7.27 8.55 -7.23
CA GLU A 100 6.86 9.39 -8.37
C GLU A 100 8.00 10.26 -8.93
N GLU A 101 8.94 10.71 -8.10
CA GLU A 101 10.09 11.52 -8.51
C GLU A 101 11.09 10.71 -9.33
N TYR A 102 11.30 9.45 -8.93
CA TYR A 102 12.10 8.50 -9.70
C TYR A 102 11.42 8.08 -11.01
N GLN A 103 10.09 7.94 -11.04
CA GLN A 103 9.34 7.70 -12.30
C GLN A 103 9.56 8.84 -13.29
N LYS A 104 9.44 10.08 -12.83
CA LYS A 104 9.62 11.27 -13.67
C LYS A 104 11.03 11.35 -14.25
N THR A 105 12.04 11.12 -13.41
CA THR A 105 13.44 11.10 -13.81
C THR A 105 13.74 9.98 -14.82
N PHE A 106 13.13 8.80 -14.64
CA PHE A 106 13.27 7.69 -15.59
C PHE A 106 12.56 7.95 -16.93
N VAL A 107 11.38 8.58 -16.92
CA VAL A 107 10.70 9.00 -18.15
C VAL A 107 11.55 10.00 -18.93
N GLU A 108 12.11 11.00 -18.25
CA GLU A 108 13.03 11.98 -18.85
C GLU A 108 14.27 11.28 -19.43
N PHE A 109 14.92 10.40 -18.67
CA PHE A 109 16.06 9.61 -19.13
C PHE A 109 15.72 8.74 -20.35
N SER A 110 14.56 8.05 -20.33
CA SER A 110 14.12 7.19 -21.44
C SER A 110 13.80 7.98 -22.70
N THR A 111 13.28 9.20 -22.55
CA THR A 111 12.99 10.12 -23.65
C THR A 111 14.29 10.57 -24.32
N VAL A 112 15.29 10.94 -23.53
CA VAL A 112 16.62 11.31 -24.03
C VAL A 112 17.29 10.13 -24.74
N LEU A 113 17.24 8.93 -24.14
CA LEU A 113 17.83 7.72 -24.72
C LEU A 113 17.22 7.33 -26.07
N LYS A 114 15.91 7.55 -26.25
CA LYS A 114 15.24 7.36 -27.55
C LYS A 114 15.62 8.44 -28.55
N SER A 115 15.79 9.68 -28.11
CA SER A 115 16.18 10.79 -28.99
C SER A 115 17.62 10.70 -29.48
N GLU A 116 18.53 10.13 -28.67
CA GLU A 116 19.94 9.93 -29.01
C GLU A 116 20.22 8.55 -29.64
N GLY A 117 19.27 7.60 -29.53
CA GLY A 117 19.39 6.24 -30.05
C GLY A 117 19.07 6.07 -31.54
N GLY A 118 18.51 7.10 -32.20
CA GLY A 118 18.32 7.10 -33.66
C GLY A 118 17.34 6.06 -34.21
N GLU A 119 16.19 5.84 -33.55
CA GLU A 119 15.07 5.11 -34.17
C GLU A 119 13.86 6.04 -34.30
N ALA A 120 13.51 6.33 -35.56
CA ALA A 120 12.25 6.91 -36.01
C ALA A 120 11.17 5.83 -36.14
#